data_AF-A0A9D1X3P1-F1
#
_entry.id   AF-A0A9D1X3P1-F1
#
_cell.length_a   1.000
_cell.length_b   1.000
_cell.length_c   1.000
_cell.angle_alpha   90.00
_cell.angle_beta   90.00
_cell.angle_gamma   90.00
#
_symmetry.space_group_name_H-M   'P 1'
#
loop_
_entity.id
_entity.type
_entity.pdbx_description
1 polymer ?
#
loop_
_entity_poly.entity_id
_entity_poly.type
_entity_poly.pdbx_seq_one_letter_code
_entity_poly.pdbx_strand_id
1 'polypeptide(L)'
;MTSNSKVTSQKAELFHRRIEEAERIAISGHINPDGDCVGACLGLYTYILDLHPEKDVDLLLEPVSSKFHFLKYADRIAQEKEGEGSYDLYISLDCSDEERLGPFRTYFADAEYKICVDHHISNQGFGDLTFIDAEASSTCEVLYDIFEEEKITFDTAQCLYLGIVHDTGVFKHSNTTRKVM
;
A
#
# COMPACT_ATOMS: atom_id res chain seq x y z
N MET A 1 24.85 6.79 12.25
CA MET A 1 23.74 6.86 11.27
C MET A 1 23.60 5.59 10.41
N THR A 2 24.24 4.47 10.76
CA THR A 2 24.30 3.25 9.92
C THR A 2 23.40 2.10 10.38
N SER A 3 22.71 2.23 11.51
CA SER A 3 21.82 1.17 12.03
C SER A 3 20.41 1.22 11.45
N ASN A 4 19.84 2.41 11.22
CA ASN A 4 18.49 2.55 10.67
C ASN A 4 18.42 2.12 9.20
N SER A 5 19.38 2.54 8.36
CA SER A 5 19.35 2.22 6.93
C SER A 5 19.44 0.71 6.68
N LYS A 6 20.25 0.00 7.45
CA LYS A 6 20.43 -1.46 7.30
C LYS A 6 19.20 -2.26 7.75
N VAL A 7 18.50 -1.80 8.79
CA VAL A 7 17.23 -2.40 9.24
C VAL A 7 16.12 -2.15 8.22
N THR A 8 16.04 -0.94 7.66
CA THR A 8 15.11 -0.62 6.57
C THR A 8 15.37 -1.48 5.34
N SER A 9 16.64 -1.68 4.93
CA SER A 9 16.98 -2.57 3.81
C SER A 9 16.56 -4.03 4.05
N GLN A 10 16.77 -4.57 5.25
CA GLN A 10 16.35 -5.94 5.58
C GLN A 10 14.82 -6.11 5.60
N LYS A 11 14.10 -5.09 6.08
CA LYS A 11 12.63 -5.09 6.03
C LYS A 11 12.13 -5.03 4.59
N ALA A 12 12.70 -4.17 3.74
CA ALA A 12 12.36 -4.09 2.33
C ALA A 12 12.65 -5.41 1.58
N GLU A 13 13.79 -6.05 1.84
CA GLU A 13 14.09 -7.39 1.31
C GLU A 13 13.06 -8.44 1.75
N LEU A 14 12.60 -8.39 3.00
CA LEU A 14 11.55 -9.28 3.50
C LEU A 14 10.20 -8.98 2.85
N PHE A 15 9.87 -7.71 2.61
CA PHE A 15 8.66 -7.29 1.91
C PHE A 15 8.59 -7.91 0.51
N HIS A 16 9.63 -7.72 -0.30
CA HIS A 16 9.70 -8.29 -1.65
C HIS A 16 9.66 -9.82 -1.64
N ARG A 17 10.39 -10.46 -0.71
CA ARG A 17 10.34 -11.92 -0.56
C ARG A 17 8.95 -12.44 -0.23
N ARG A 18 8.20 -11.77 0.66
CA ARG A 18 6.82 -12.18 0.98
C ARG A 18 5.91 -12.07 -0.22
N ILE A 19 6.08 -11.04 -1.04
CA ILE A 19 5.35 -10.91 -2.32
C ILE A 19 5.74 -12.07 -3.25
N GLU A 20 7.03 -12.36 -3.42
CA GLU A 20 7.52 -13.44 -4.28
C GLU A 20 6.97 -14.83 -3.85
N GLU A 21 6.97 -15.13 -2.55
CA GLU A 21 6.51 -16.40 -1.97
C GLU A 21 4.99 -16.60 -2.02
N ALA A 22 4.21 -15.52 -1.89
CA ALA A 22 2.75 -15.60 -1.85
C ALA A 22 2.13 -15.84 -3.24
N GLU A 23 1.24 -16.81 -3.38
CA GLU A 23 0.48 -17.01 -4.62
C GLU A 23 -0.76 -16.13 -4.61
N ARG A 24 -1.38 -15.98 -3.44
CA ARG A 24 -2.64 -15.28 -3.25
C ARG A 24 -2.52 -14.11 -2.28
N ILE A 25 -2.68 -12.91 -2.81
CA ILE A 25 -2.40 -11.64 -2.12
C ILE A 25 -3.69 -10.81 -2.02
N ALA A 26 -3.95 -10.24 -0.86
CA ALA A 26 -4.93 -9.17 -0.68
C ALA A 26 -4.22 -7.83 -0.47
N ILE A 27 -4.71 -6.79 -1.13
CA ILE A 27 -4.33 -5.40 -0.87
C ILE A 27 -5.58 -4.65 -0.44
N SER A 28 -5.50 -3.91 0.65
CA SER A 28 -6.60 -3.04 1.07
C SER A 28 -6.10 -1.78 1.77
N GLY A 29 -7.02 -0.83 1.97
CA GLY A 29 -6.76 0.36 2.75
C GLY A 29 -7.93 0.71 3.66
N HIS A 30 -7.95 1.95 4.13
CA HIS A 30 -8.94 2.40 5.09
C HIS A 30 -10.33 2.65 4.47
N ILE A 31 -11.38 2.59 5.31
CA ILE A 31 -12.75 3.01 4.97
C ILE A 31 -12.81 4.46 4.48
N ASN A 32 -13.69 4.78 3.54
CA ASN A 32 -13.75 6.06 2.83
C ASN A 32 -12.40 6.46 2.22
N PRO A 33 -11.85 5.66 1.28
CA PRO A 33 -10.51 5.82 0.75
C PRO A 33 -10.32 7.18 0.07
N ASP A 34 -9.25 7.88 0.42
CA ASP A 34 -8.86 9.14 -0.21
C ASP A 34 -7.80 8.93 -1.31
N GLY A 35 -7.13 10.00 -1.74
CA GLY A 35 -6.16 9.91 -2.83
C GLY A 35 -4.89 9.15 -2.46
N ASP A 36 -4.45 9.17 -1.20
CA ASP A 36 -3.25 8.44 -0.79
C ASP A 36 -3.56 6.96 -0.61
N CYS A 37 -4.67 6.63 0.06
CA CYS A 37 -5.14 5.25 0.13
C CYS A 37 -5.35 4.62 -1.25
N VAL A 38 -6.03 5.31 -2.19
CA VAL A 38 -6.22 4.82 -3.56
C VAL A 38 -4.89 4.71 -4.31
N GLY A 39 -4.02 5.73 -4.19
CA GLY A 39 -2.71 5.74 -4.84
C GLY A 39 -1.79 4.63 -4.34
N ALA A 40 -1.77 4.37 -3.03
CA ALA A 40 -0.95 3.36 -2.41
C ALA A 40 -1.42 1.96 -2.84
N CYS A 41 -2.73 1.72 -2.76
CA CYS A 41 -3.33 0.43 -3.12
C CYS A 41 -3.17 0.09 -4.60
N LEU A 42 -3.50 1.02 -5.50
CA LEU A 42 -3.30 0.81 -6.94
C LEU A 42 -1.82 0.80 -7.33
N GLY A 43 -0.99 1.59 -6.66
CA GLY A 43 0.46 1.62 -6.87
C GLY A 43 1.10 0.28 -6.55
N LEU A 44 0.78 -0.30 -5.38
CA LEU A 44 1.26 -1.62 -5.01
C LEU A 44 0.69 -2.72 -5.91
N TYR A 45 -0.61 -2.67 -6.22
CA TYR A 45 -1.24 -3.63 -7.12
C TYR A 45 -0.56 -3.65 -8.50
N THR A 46 -0.32 -2.46 -9.07
CA THR A 46 0.34 -2.30 -10.36
C THR A 46 1.79 -2.79 -10.30
N TYR A 47 2.53 -2.41 -9.24
CA TYR A 47 3.91 -2.86 -9.04
C TYR A 47 4.03 -4.38 -8.96
N ILE A 48 3.14 -5.05 -8.21
CA ILE A 48 3.14 -6.51 -8.10
C ILE A 48 2.85 -7.16 -9.46
N LEU A 49 1.82 -6.73 -10.18
CA LEU A 49 1.45 -7.36 -11.45
C LEU A 49 2.42 -7.05 -12.60
N ASP A 50 3.11 -5.91 -12.58
CA ASP A 50 4.16 -5.61 -13.55
C ASP A 50 5.38 -6.55 -13.36
N LEU A 51 5.64 -7.02 -12.13
CA LEU A 51 6.74 -7.94 -11.81
C LEU A 51 6.35 -9.42 -11.86
N HIS A 52 5.12 -9.72 -11.47
CA HIS A 52 4.59 -11.06 -11.26
C HIS A 52 3.17 -11.16 -11.84
N PRO A 53 3.01 -11.08 -13.17
CA PRO A 53 1.70 -11.06 -13.84
C PRO A 53 0.87 -12.33 -13.60
N GLU A 54 1.48 -13.40 -13.08
CA GLU A 54 0.84 -14.67 -12.73
C GLU A 54 0.18 -14.69 -11.34
N LYS A 55 0.47 -13.72 -10.46
CA LYS A 55 -0.05 -13.74 -9.08
C LYS A 55 -1.55 -13.43 -9.03
N ASP A 56 -2.24 -14.10 -8.11
CA ASP A 56 -3.64 -13.83 -7.78
C ASP A 56 -3.68 -12.70 -6.74
N VAL A 57 -4.11 -11.52 -7.16
CA VAL A 57 -4.12 -10.32 -6.31
C VAL A 57 -5.53 -9.74 -6.28
N ASP A 58 -6.12 -9.71 -5.10
CA ASP A 58 -7.38 -9.01 -4.83
C ASP A 58 -7.09 -7.57 -4.38
N LEU A 59 -7.68 -6.60 -5.08
CA LEU A 59 -7.62 -5.18 -4.74
C LEU A 59 -8.93 -4.77 -4.05
N LEU A 60 -8.92 -4.71 -2.73
CA LEU A 60 -10.10 -4.58 -1.89
C LEU A 60 -10.21 -3.17 -1.29
N LEU A 61 -11.09 -2.35 -1.86
CA LEU A 61 -11.40 -1.01 -1.37
C LEU A 61 -12.91 -0.76 -1.35
N GLU A 62 -13.36 0.08 -0.43
CA GLU A 62 -14.70 0.67 -0.52
C GLU A 62 -14.84 1.46 -1.84
N PRO A 63 -16.07 1.67 -2.35
CA PRO A 63 -16.28 2.34 -3.63
C PRO A 63 -15.56 3.69 -3.73
N VAL A 64 -14.73 3.83 -4.77
CA VAL A 64 -13.92 5.02 -5.00
C VAL A 64 -14.60 6.00 -5.96
N SER A 65 -14.21 7.27 -5.90
CA SER A 65 -14.73 8.29 -6.82
C SER A 65 -14.24 8.04 -8.25
N SER A 66 -15.11 8.29 -9.24
CA SER A 66 -14.78 8.16 -10.67
C SER A 66 -13.62 9.04 -11.13
N LYS A 67 -13.25 10.06 -10.33
CA LYS A 67 -12.04 10.86 -10.56
C LYS A 67 -10.75 10.04 -10.54
N PHE A 68 -10.76 8.83 -9.99
CA PHE A 68 -9.60 7.93 -9.94
C PHE A 68 -9.58 6.87 -11.06
N HIS A 69 -10.66 6.76 -11.85
CA HIS A 69 -10.79 5.73 -12.90
C HIS A 69 -9.80 5.90 -14.08
N PHE A 70 -9.01 6.97 -14.09
CA PHE A 70 -7.95 7.14 -15.09
C PHE A 70 -6.69 6.33 -14.77
N LEU A 71 -6.55 5.84 -13.52
CA LEU A 71 -5.43 5.00 -13.12
C LEU A 71 -5.57 3.59 -13.69
N LYS A 72 -4.43 2.98 -14.05
CA LYS A 72 -4.37 1.58 -14.47
C LYS A 72 -4.94 0.68 -13.37
N TYR A 73 -5.75 -0.30 -13.77
CA TYR A 73 -6.43 -1.24 -12.87
C TYR A 73 -7.45 -0.65 -11.88
N ALA A 74 -7.84 0.62 -12.02
CA ALA A 74 -8.93 1.17 -11.20
C ALA A 74 -10.25 0.40 -11.35
N ASP A 75 -10.47 -0.25 -12.49
CA ASP A 75 -11.60 -1.15 -12.77
C ASP A 75 -11.52 -2.51 -12.05
N ARG A 76 -10.37 -2.83 -11.41
CA ARG A 76 -10.15 -4.04 -10.63
C ARG A 76 -10.47 -3.90 -9.14
N ILE A 77 -10.82 -2.70 -8.69
CA ILE A 77 -11.22 -2.46 -7.31
C ILE A 77 -12.51 -3.23 -7.02
N ALA A 78 -12.45 -4.13 -6.03
CA ALA A 78 -13.56 -4.96 -5.59
C ALA A 78 -13.94 -4.66 -4.13
N GLN A 79 -15.20 -4.94 -3.78
CA GLN A 79 -15.73 -4.79 -2.42
C GLN A 79 -15.85 -6.12 -1.68
N GLU A 80 -15.52 -7.22 -2.33
CA GLU A 80 -15.56 -8.57 -1.78
C GLU A 80 -14.43 -9.40 -2.40
N LYS A 81 -14.02 -10.43 -1.66
CA LYS A 81 -12.99 -11.38 -2.06
C LYS A 81 -13.45 -12.22 -3.26
N GLU A 82 -12.57 -12.46 -4.22
CA GLU A 82 -12.86 -13.38 -5.32
C GLU A 82 -12.50 -14.82 -4.94
N GLY A 83 -13.49 -15.72 -4.80
CA GLY A 83 -13.25 -17.14 -4.52
C GLY A 83 -13.00 -17.49 -3.04
N GLU A 84 -12.69 -18.76 -2.76
CA GLU A 84 -12.64 -19.31 -1.41
C GLU A 84 -11.21 -19.39 -0.84
N GLY A 85 -11.06 -19.70 0.46
CA GLY A 85 -9.76 -19.88 1.14
C GLY A 85 -9.26 -18.64 1.89
N SER A 86 -8.11 -18.73 2.54
CA SER A 86 -7.38 -17.60 3.15
C SER A 86 -6.50 -16.88 2.10
N TYR A 87 -5.81 -15.83 2.52
CA TYR A 87 -4.73 -15.21 1.73
C TYR A 87 -3.38 -15.64 2.32
N ASP A 88 -2.40 -15.91 1.47
CA ASP A 88 -1.02 -16.16 1.90
C ASP A 88 -0.43 -14.87 2.47
N LEU A 89 -0.79 -13.75 1.84
CA LEU A 89 -0.31 -12.42 2.19
C LEU A 89 -1.45 -11.40 2.13
N TYR A 90 -1.58 -10.62 3.19
CA TYR A 90 -2.45 -9.44 3.21
C TYR A 90 -1.60 -8.20 3.46
N ILE A 91 -1.76 -7.18 2.63
CA ILE A 91 -1.05 -5.89 2.74
C ILE A 91 -2.07 -4.78 2.97
N SER A 92 -2.06 -4.22 4.17
CA SER A 92 -2.84 -3.04 4.55
C SER A 92 -2.03 -1.77 4.29
N LEU A 93 -2.63 -0.82 3.60
CA LEU A 93 -2.02 0.45 3.23
C LEU A 93 -2.83 1.62 3.76
N ASP A 94 -2.14 2.64 4.27
CA ASP A 94 -2.73 3.91 4.70
C ASP A 94 -3.83 3.77 5.77
N CYS A 95 -3.68 2.75 6.61
CA CYS A 95 -4.70 2.36 7.57
C CYS A 95 -4.09 2.37 8.96
N SER A 96 -4.59 3.26 9.84
CA SER A 96 -3.98 3.50 11.16
C SER A 96 -4.24 2.43 12.21
N ASP A 97 -5.23 1.56 11.97
CA ASP A 97 -5.64 0.47 12.85
C ASP A 97 -6.52 -0.54 12.09
N GLU A 98 -6.71 -1.73 12.66
CA GLU A 98 -7.51 -2.78 12.03
C GLU A 98 -9.00 -2.44 11.88
N GLU A 99 -9.57 -1.55 12.70
CA GLU A 99 -11.00 -1.20 12.61
C GLU A 99 -11.26 -0.39 11.34
N ARG A 100 -10.31 0.45 10.94
CA ARG A 100 -10.37 1.22 9.70
C ARG A 100 -10.28 0.36 8.44
N LEU A 101 -9.94 -0.93 8.50
CA LEU A 101 -10.08 -1.86 7.36
C LEU A 101 -11.54 -2.16 7.02
N GLY A 102 -12.48 -1.84 7.92
CA GLY A 102 -13.91 -2.00 7.71
C GLY A 102 -14.30 -3.43 7.31
N PRO A 103 -14.99 -3.63 6.17
CA PRO A 103 -15.47 -4.94 5.75
C PRO A 103 -14.34 -5.94 5.45
N PHE A 104 -13.11 -5.47 5.19
CA PHE A 104 -11.98 -6.32 4.82
C PHE A 104 -11.17 -6.81 6.02
N ARG A 105 -11.55 -6.41 7.24
CA ARG A 105 -10.85 -6.77 8.47
C ARG A 105 -10.82 -8.28 8.73
N THR A 106 -11.89 -8.99 8.42
CA THR A 106 -11.96 -10.45 8.61
C THR A 106 -10.95 -11.16 7.72
N TYR A 107 -10.78 -10.70 6.48
CA TYR A 107 -9.77 -11.22 5.56
C TYR A 107 -8.34 -10.96 6.05
N PHE A 108 -8.10 -9.80 6.67
CA PHE A 108 -6.81 -9.50 7.32
C PHE A 108 -6.54 -10.46 8.48
N ALA A 109 -7.53 -10.67 9.35
CA ALA A 109 -7.40 -11.56 10.51
C ALA A 109 -7.07 -13.00 10.10
N ASP A 110 -7.72 -13.50 9.03
CA ASP A 110 -7.58 -14.87 8.53
C ASP A 110 -6.34 -15.09 7.63
N ALA A 111 -5.63 -14.03 7.21
CA ALA A 111 -4.46 -14.15 6.34
C ALA A 111 -3.25 -14.77 7.06
N GLU A 112 -2.46 -15.56 6.35
CA GLU A 112 -1.30 -16.26 6.91
C GLU A 112 -0.17 -15.30 7.32
N TYR A 113 0.09 -14.27 6.50
CA TYR A 113 1.05 -13.21 6.79
C TYR A 113 0.45 -11.83 6.51
N LYS A 114 0.72 -10.88 7.40
CA LYS A 114 0.15 -9.53 7.36
C LYS A 114 1.24 -8.47 7.29
N ILE A 115 1.13 -7.56 6.33
CA ILE A 115 1.98 -6.38 6.21
C ILE A 115 1.12 -5.13 6.41
N CYS A 116 1.63 -4.16 7.17
CA CYS A 116 1.04 -2.83 7.29
C CYS A 116 2.05 -1.77 6.85
N VAL A 117 1.66 -0.91 5.92
CA VAL A 117 2.43 0.27 5.50
C VAL A 117 1.58 1.50 5.72
N ASP A 118 2.06 2.45 6.52
CA ASP A 118 1.29 3.61 6.92
C ASP A 118 2.19 4.76 7.36
N HIS A 119 1.66 5.98 7.35
CA HIS A 119 2.33 7.21 7.79
C HIS A 119 1.59 7.95 8.91
N HIS A 120 0.44 7.45 9.37
CA HIS A 120 -0.29 8.12 10.45
C HIS A 120 0.46 8.02 11.79
N ILE A 121 0.71 9.16 12.45
CA ILE A 121 1.35 9.22 13.78
C ILE A 121 0.60 8.42 14.86
N SER A 122 -0.71 8.20 14.68
CA SER A 122 -1.53 7.40 15.59
C SER A 122 -1.27 5.90 15.45
N ASN A 123 -0.73 5.42 14.34
CA ASN A 123 -0.52 4.01 14.10
C ASN A 123 0.69 3.50 14.90
N GLN A 124 0.46 2.52 15.76
CA GLN A 124 1.51 1.87 16.56
C GLN A 124 2.07 0.61 15.88
N GLY A 125 1.57 0.28 14.68
CA GLY A 125 1.84 -0.92 13.90
C GLY A 125 0.90 -2.08 14.26
N PHE A 126 0.43 -2.79 13.23
CA PHE A 126 -0.30 -4.05 13.35
C PHE A 126 0.07 -5.02 12.21
N GLY A 127 -0.13 -6.31 12.41
CA GLY A 127 0.36 -7.37 11.51
C GLY A 127 1.76 -7.87 11.84
N ASP A 128 2.32 -8.70 10.96
CA ASP A 128 3.60 -9.40 11.16
C ASP A 128 4.81 -8.57 10.74
N LEU A 129 4.66 -7.72 9.71
CA LEU A 129 5.68 -6.78 9.25
C LEU A 129 5.08 -5.39 9.08
N THR A 130 5.70 -4.38 9.70
CA THR A 130 5.21 -3.00 9.69
C THR A 130 6.22 -2.02 9.14
N PHE A 131 5.73 -1.06 8.36
CA PHE A 131 6.44 0.10 7.85
C PHE A 131 5.64 1.34 8.25
N ILE A 132 5.91 1.85 9.45
CA ILE A 132 5.26 3.05 9.98
C ILE A 132 6.28 4.18 9.97
N ASP A 133 6.05 5.19 9.14
CA ASP A 133 6.88 6.39 9.09
C ASP A 133 6.03 7.65 9.25
N ALA A 134 5.89 8.11 10.48
CA ALA A 134 5.11 9.30 10.82
C ALA A 134 5.69 10.62 10.26
N GLU A 135 6.94 10.60 9.78
CA GLU A 135 7.58 11.76 9.15
C GLU A 135 7.39 11.78 7.63
N ALA A 136 6.91 10.68 7.03
CA ALA A 136 6.58 10.62 5.62
C ALA A 136 5.32 11.44 5.31
N SER A 137 5.31 12.09 4.14
CA SER A 137 4.18 12.93 3.76
C SER A 137 2.90 12.15 3.50
N SER A 138 3.05 10.89 3.04
CA SER A 138 1.97 10.00 2.67
C SER A 138 2.46 8.54 2.65
N THR A 139 1.55 7.57 2.69
CA THR A 139 1.84 6.13 2.52
C THR A 139 2.48 5.84 1.17
N CYS A 140 2.11 6.57 0.10
CA CYS A 140 2.80 6.47 -1.20
C CYS A 140 4.30 6.85 -1.12
N GLU A 141 4.69 7.80 -0.26
CA GLU A 141 6.12 8.10 -0.03
C GLU A 141 6.82 6.92 0.65
N VAL A 142 6.16 6.28 1.62
CA VAL A 142 6.70 5.09 2.30
C VAL A 142 6.88 3.92 1.33
N LEU A 143 5.90 3.69 0.43
CA LEU A 143 6.01 2.67 -0.60
C LEU A 143 7.15 2.97 -1.59
N TYR A 144 7.35 4.24 -1.97
CA TYR A 144 8.46 4.63 -2.82
C TYR A 144 9.83 4.26 -2.20
N ASP A 145 10.00 4.42 -0.89
CA ASP A 145 11.23 4.01 -0.19
C ASP A 145 11.41 2.47 -0.13
N ILE A 146 10.32 1.71 -0.21
CA ILE A 146 10.34 0.24 -0.15
C ILE A 146 10.59 -0.38 -1.53
N PHE A 147 10.05 0.23 -2.58
CA PHE A 147 10.14 -0.27 -3.95
C PHE A 147 11.56 -0.16 -4.51
N GLU A 148 11.91 -1.09 -5.41
CA GLU A 148 13.14 -0.98 -6.18
C GLU A 148 12.90 0.02 -7.31
N GLU A 149 13.63 1.15 -7.30
CA GLU A 149 13.41 2.29 -8.19
C GLU A 149 13.39 1.88 -9.68
N GLU A 150 14.27 0.97 -10.08
CA GLU A 150 14.36 0.45 -11.44
C GLU A 150 13.16 -0.40 -11.89
N LYS A 151 12.35 -0.87 -10.94
CA LYS A 151 11.12 -1.65 -11.17
C LYS A 151 9.86 -0.78 -11.19
N ILE A 152 9.95 0.49 -10.82
CA ILE A 152 8.81 1.41 -10.82
C ILE A 152 8.49 1.81 -12.26
N THR A 153 7.37 1.31 -12.78
CA THR A 153 6.82 1.68 -14.08
C THR A 153 6.14 3.06 -14.06
N PHE A 154 5.85 3.63 -15.23
CA PHE A 154 5.08 4.88 -15.33
C PHE A 154 3.73 4.79 -14.60
N ASP A 155 3.02 3.68 -14.76
CA ASP A 155 1.70 3.48 -14.16
C ASP A 155 1.79 3.40 -12.63
N THR A 156 2.81 2.69 -12.12
CA THR A 156 3.12 2.65 -10.68
C THR A 156 3.45 4.06 -10.17
N ALA A 157 4.35 4.77 -10.84
CA ALA A 157 4.73 6.14 -10.47
C ALA A 157 3.55 7.11 -10.49
N GLN A 158 2.62 6.96 -11.44
CA GLN A 158 1.41 7.79 -11.52
C GLN A 158 0.51 7.59 -10.28
N CYS A 159 0.37 6.36 -9.81
CA CYS A 159 -0.39 6.06 -8.59
C CYS A 159 0.28 6.64 -7.35
N LEU A 160 1.60 6.45 -7.20
CA LEU A 160 2.37 6.99 -6.07
C LEU A 160 2.31 8.53 -6.05
N TYR A 161 2.49 9.16 -7.21
CA TYR A 161 2.42 10.61 -7.34
C TYR A 161 1.04 11.18 -6.97
N LEU A 162 -0.05 10.49 -7.33
CA LEU A 162 -1.39 10.90 -6.94
C LEU A 162 -1.52 11.00 -5.42
N GLY A 163 -1.08 9.98 -4.68
CA GLY A 163 -1.18 9.96 -3.23
C GLY A 163 -0.38 11.08 -2.57
N ILE A 164 0.89 11.23 -2.98
CA ILE A 164 1.77 12.30 -2.49
C ILE A 164 1.14 13.68 -2.74
N VAL A 165 0.61 13.93 -3.95
CA VAL A 165 -0.05 15.20 -4.28
C VAL A 165 -1.30 15.43 -3.44
N HIS A 166 -2.07 14.38 -3.16
CA HIS A 166 -3.32 14.50 -2.41
C HIS A 166 -3.05 14.88 -0.95
N ASP A 167 -2.11 14.18 -0.31
CA ASP A 167 -1.80 14.35 1.12
C ASP A 167 -0.94 15.57 1.43
N THR A 168 -0.20 16.05 0.45
CA THR A 168 0.53 17.32 0.56
C THR A 168 -0.31 18.52 0.15
N GLY A 169 -1.57 18.32 -0.27
CA GLY A 169 -2.43 19.41 -0.75
C GLY A 169 -1.87 20.12 -1.98
N VAL A 170 -1.27 19.36 -2.89
CA VAL A 170 -0.47 19.84 -4.03
C VAL A 170 0.76 20.61 -3.54
N PHE A 171 1.52 20.00 -2.63
CA PHE A 171 2.76 20.53 -2.08
C PHE A 171 2.62 21.85 -1.29
N LYS A 172 1.44 22.08 -0.68
CA LYS A 172 1.11 23.29 0.07
C LYS A 172 1.02 23.07 1.58
N HIS A 173 0.83 21.82 2.00
CA HIS A 173 0.73 21.46 3.41
C HIS A 173 2.11 21.33 4.05
N SER A 174 2.15 21.44 5.39
CA SER A 174 3.40 21.47 6.17
C SER A 174 4.19 20.17 6.15
N ASN A 175 3.57 19.07 5.73
CA ASN A 175 4.20 17.77 5.48
C ASN A 175 4.99 17.73 4.16
N THR A 176 5.04 18.81 3.38
CA THR A 176 5.90 18.90 2.18
C THR A 176 7.36 19.14 2.58
N THR A 177 8.18 18.10 2.52
CA THR A 177 9.62 18.18 2.86
C THR A 177 10.51 18.26 1.62
N ARG A 178 11.84 18.35 1.81
CA ARG A 178 12.79 18.24 0.70
C ARG A 178 12.75 16.88 0.02
N LYS A 179 12.41 15.81 0.73
CA LYS A 179 12.34 14.44 0.19
C LYS A 179 11.13 14.24 -0.73
N VAL A 180 10.04 14.97 -0.46
CA VAL A 180 8.80 14.98 -1.26
C VAL A 180 9.00 15.60 -2.65
N MET A 181 9.99 16.49 -2.80
CA MET A 181 10.24 17.31 -4.00
C MET A 181 11.37 16.74 -4.86
#